data_AF-A0A238JR24-F1
#
_entry.id   AF-A0A238JR24-F1
#
_cell.length_a   1.000
_cell.length_b   1.000
_cell.length_c   1.000
_cell.angle_alpha   90.00
_cell.angle_beta   90.00
_cell.angle_gamma   90.00
#
_symmetry.space_group_name_H-M   'P 1'
#
loop_
_entity.id
_entity.type
_entity.pdbx_description
1 polymer ?
#
loop_
_entity_poly.entity_id
_entity_poly.type
_entity_poly.pdbx_seq_one_letter_code
_entity_poly.pdbx_strand_id
1 'polypeptide(L)'
;MWTDRIALGAALSALMTPALASYANMPFHDRPFAVADLALRVLDGEAVALPTEDLPLVAAVASLLLVSELGVAEAYEEAVEDGDDGDDTEGDAYAAAYALFQTVRPWIDAVPQDAELADLVARLDALMPTAQRPQALDADPEAAEVIAQALVGRLERAANADLYLGRDLPRALETVAQLAAQGCAQVEDAQPRWFRVAALYFEDALEAPMSVMAADQAERIEDGFEALLDGDLTACATVSLAFTETRERLFP
;
A
#
# COMPACT_ATOMS: atom_id res chain seq x y z
N MET A 1 28.60 -9.27 44.50
CA MET A 1 29.01 -9.94 43.25
C MET A 1 28.09 -11.13 43.03
N TRP A 2 27.03 -10.99 42.22
CA TRP A 2 26.35 -12.04 41.40
C TRP A 2 24.93 -11.61 40.95
N THR A 3 24.33 -10.58 41.55
CA THR A 3 22.98 -10.10 41.19
C THR A 3 22.96 -9.02 40.10
N ASP A 4 23.96 -8.13 40.06
CA ASP A 4 23.96 -7.00 39.10
C ASP A 4 24.37 -7.37 37.67
N ARG A 5 24.94 -8.57 37.45
CA ARG A 5 25.33 -9.03 36.11
C ARG A 5 24.20 -9.76 35.36
N ILE A 6 23.15 -10.19 36.06
CA ILE A 6 22.00 -10.86 35.44
C ILE A 6 20.99 -9.83 34.92
N ALA A 7 20.83 -8.69 35.61
CA ALA A 7 19.94 -7.61 35.18
C ALA A 7 20.40 -6.91 33.89
N LEU A 8 21.73 -6.78 33.68
CA LEU A 8 22.26 -6.21 32.44
C LEU A 8 22.15 -7.18 31.24
N GLY A 9 22.17 -8.50 31.48
CA GLY A 9 22.02 -9.51 30.42
C GLY A 9 20.61 -9.54 29.84
N ALA A 10 19.58 -9.44 30.70
CA ALA A 10 18.19 -9.45 30.26
C ALA A 10 17.78 -8.16 29.50
N ALA A 11 18.34 -7.01 29.88
CA ALA A 11 18.08 -5.74 29.21
C ALA A 11 18.73 -5.65 27.81
N LEU A 12 19.89 -6.31 27.62
CA LEU A 12 20.56 -6.37 26.32
C LEU A 12 19.93 -7.40 25.37
N SER A 13 19.32 -8.48 25.87
CA SER A 13 18.53 -9.40 25.05
C SER A 13 17.24 -8.76 24.51
N ALA A 14 16.61 -7.86 25.28
CA ALA A 14 15.40 -7.15 24.87
C ALA A 14 15.64 -6.05 23.80
N LEU A 15 16.90 -5.62 23.62
CA LEU A 15 17.28 -4.59 22.64
C LEU A 15 17.96 -5.18 21.38
N MET A 16 18.18 -6.50 21.34
CA MET A 16 18.88 -7.19 20.24
C MET A 16 17.98 -8.15 19.45
N THR A 17 16.77 -8.40 19.90
CA THR A 17 15.69 -8.88 19.03
C THR A 17 14.91 -7.64 18.61
N PRO A 18 14.93 -7.21 17.33
CA PRO A 18 13.73 -6.54 16.83
C PRO A 18 12.58 -7.46 17.26
N ALA A 19 11.58 -6.93 17.94
CA ALA A 19 10.35 -7.66 18.12
C ALA A 19 9.83 -7.86 16.70
N LEU A 20 10.25 -8.96 16.05
CA LEU A 20 9.63 -9.49 14.86
C LEU A 20 8.23 -9.80 15.36
N ALA A 21 7.32 -8.85 15.19
CA ALA A 21 5.92 -9.09 15.44
C ALA A 21 5.57 -10.27 14.55
N SER A 22 5.37 -11.43 15.18
CA SER A 22 5.01 -12.65 14.47
C SER A 22 3.54 -12.54 14.16
N TYR A 23 3.20 -11.83 13.08
CA TYR A 23 1.84 -11.77 12.58
C TYR A 23 1.41 -13.15 12.11
N ALA A 24 0.15 -13.51 12.41
CA ALA A 24 -0.38 -14.82 12.03
C ALA A 24 -0.82 -14.87 10.56
N ASN A 25 -1.00 -13.71 9.93
CA ASN A 25 -1.53 -13.55 8.59
C ASN A 25 -0.66 -12.58 7.80
N MET A 26 -0.47 -12.79 6.50
CA MET A 26 0.35 -11.92 5.66
C MET A 26 -0.40 -11.69 4.33
N PRO A 27 -1.56 -11.02 4.34
CA PRO A 27 -2.50 -10.97 3.22
C PRO A 27 -1.89 -10.45 1.91
N PHE A 28 -0.98 -9.47 1.98
CA PHE A 28 -0.26 -8.95 0.82
C PHE A 28 0.66 -9.98 0.14
N HIS A 29 1.04 -11.05 0.82
CA HIS A 29 1.84 -12.12 0.25
C HIS A 29 1.04 -13.40 0.01
N ASP A 30 0.10 -13.71 0.91
CA ASP A 30 -0.66 -14.96 0.87
C ASP A 30 -1.77 -14.90 -0.19
N ARG A 31 -2.27 -13.70 -0.51
CA ARG A 31 -3.37 -13.45 -1.44
C ARG A 31 -3.32 -12.04 -2.06
N PRO A 32 -2.17 -11.62 -2.62
CA PRO A 32 -1.97 -10.27 -3.13
C PRO A 32 -3.06 -9.81 -4.11
N PHE A 33 -3.41 -10.67 -5.08
CA PHE A 33 -4.40 -10.32 -6.09
C PHE A 33 -5.77 -10.01 -5.48
N ALA A 34 -6.20 -10.78 -4.47
CA ALA A 34 -7.50 -10.56 -3.85
C ALA A 34 -7.57 -9.21 -3.10
N VAL A 35 -6.46 -8.79 -2.48
CA VAL A 35 -6.39 -7.49 -1.78
C VAL A 35 -6.49 -6.35 -2.79
N ALA A 36 -5.58 -6.31 -3.75
CA ALA A 36 -5.54 -5.22 -4.74
C ALA A 36 -6.79 -5.20 -5.64
N ASP A 37 -7.30 -6.37 -6.06
CA ASP A 37 -8.52 -6.42 -6.87
C ASP A 37 -9.73 -5.87 -6.11
N LEU A 38 -9.91 -6.21 -4.84
CA LEU A 38 -11.00 -5.65 -4.04
C LEU A 38 -10.86 -4.14 -3.86
N ALA A 39 -9.66 -3.65 -3.56
CA ALA A 39 -9.40 -2.21 -3.41
C ALA A 39 -9.68 -1.47 -4.73
N LEU A 40 -9.17 -1.96 -5.85
CA LEU A 40 -9.42 -1.36 -7.16
C LEU A 40 -10.91 -1.38 -7.51
N ARG A 41 -11.67 -2.45 -7.19
CA ARG A 41 -13.14 -2.46 -7.40
C ARG A 41 -13.85 -1.42 -6.54
N VAL A 42 -13.38 -1.18 -5.33
CA VAL A 42 -13.87 -0.10 -4.46
C VAL A 42 -13.60 1.26 -5.10
N LEU A 43 -12.38 1.48 -5.62
CA LEU A 43 -12.00 2.72 -6.33
C LEU A 43 -12.79 2.91 -7.63
N ASP A 44 -13.07 1.82 -8.36
CA ASP A 44 -13.91 1.81 -9.56
C ASP A 44 -15.42 2.07 -9.24
N GLY A 45 -15.77 2.27 -7.96
CA GLY A 45 -17.13 2.59 -7.50
C GLY A 45 -18.08 1.39 -7.46
N GLU A 46 -17.55 0.16 -7.52
CA GLU A 46 -18.38 -1.04 -7.42
C GLU A 46 -18.98 -1.19 -6.02
N ALA A 47 -20.18 -1.76 -5.96
CA ALA A 47 -20.79 -2.18 -4.70
C ALA A 47 -20.12 -3.46 -4.17
N VAL A 48 -18.92 -3.32 -3.60
CA VAL A 48 -18.17 -4.41 -2.98
C VAL A 48 -18.70 -4.68 -1.57
N ALA A 49 -19.09 -5.93 -1.29
CA ALA A 49 -19.46 -6.33 0.05
C ALA A 49 -18.22 -6.44 0.95
N LEU A 50 -18.29 -5.86 2.16
CA LEU A 50 -17.23 -5.99 3.16
C LEU A 50 -17.12 -7.44 3.65
N PRO A 51 -15.98 -8.13 3.49
CA PRO A 51 -15.79 -9.49 3.97
C PRO A 51 -15.50 -9.51 5.48
N THR A 52 -16.50 -9.16 6.29
CA THR A 52 -16.35 -8.93 7.75
C THR A 52 -15.87 -10.16 8.54
N GLU A 53 -16.01 -11.36 8.00
CA GLU A 53 -15.49 -12.60 8.54
C GLU A 53 -13.96 -12.77 8.35
N ASP A 54 -13.35 -11.92 7.53
CA ASP A 54 -11.96 -11.97 7.13
C ASP A 54 -11.22 -10.68 7.46
N LEU A 55 -11.02 -10.46 8.76
CA LEU A 55 -10.39 -9.23 9.27
C LEU A 55 -9.02 -8.93 8.64
N PRO A 56 -8.11 -9.91 8.41
CA PRO A 56 -6.85 -9.62 7.71
C PRO A 56 -7.05 -9.09 6.29
N LEU A 57 -8.05 -9.59 5.55
CA LEU A 57 -8.36 -9.09 4.21
C LEU A 57 -8.92 -7.66 4.27
N VAL A 58 -9.89 -7.42 5.16
CA VAL A 58 -10.47 -6.09 5.37
C VAL A 58 -9.39 -5.08 5.71
N ALA A 59 -8.51 -5.40 6.66
CA ALA A 59 -7.44 -4.52 7.09
C ALA A 59 -6.41 -4.26 5.99
N ALA A 60 -6.11 -5.26 5.14
CA ALA A 60 -5.21 -5.09 4.00
C ALA A 60 -5.80 -4.23 2.88
N VAL A 61 -7.10 -4.35 2.60
CA VAL A 61 -7.79 -3.46 1.66
C VAL A 61 -7.84 -2.04 2.23
N ALA A 62 -8.17 -1.89 3.51
CA ALA A 62 -8.15 -0.59 4.18
C ALA A 62 -6.75 0.04 4.14
N SER A 63 -5.69 -0.73 4.38
CA SER A 63 -4.32 -0.20 4.34
C SER A 63 -3.90 0.20 2.94
N LEU A 64 -4.19 -0.62 1.92
CA LEU A 64 -3.90 -0.24 0.53
C LEU A 64 -4.60 1.07 0.18
N LEU A 65 -5.91 1.18 0.42
CA LEU A 65 -6.69 2.39 0.12
C LEU A 65 -6.28 3.61 0.96
N LEU A 66 -5.51 3.44 2.03
CA LEU A 66 -5.02 4.54 2.85
C LEU A 66 -3.68 5.09 2.33
N VAL A 67 -2.75 4.22 1.93
CA VAL A 67 -1.34 4.60 1.69
C VAL A 67 -0.79 4.29 0.31
N SER A 68 -1.52 3.63 -0.58
CA SER A 68 -1.06 3.46 -1.98
C SER A 68 -1.08 4.79 -2.73
N GLU A 69 -0.45 4.84 -3.91
CA GLU A 69 -0.55 5.95 -4.87
C GLU A 69 -1.99 6.25 -5.31
N LEU A 70 -2.92 5.30 -5.18
CA LEU A 70 -4.36 5.51 -5.45
C LEU A 70 -5.17 5.78 -4.17
N GLY A 71 -4.49 6.03 -3.05
CA GLY A 71 -5.02 6.04 -1.71
C GLY A 71 -5.40 7.41 -1.19
N VAL A 72 -5.90 7.44 0.05
CA VAL A 72 -6.33 8.69 0.72
C VAL A 72 -5.17 9.65 0.97
N ALA A 73 -3.98 9.14 1.28
CA ALA A 73 -2.79 9.96 1.49
C ALA A 73 -2.43 10.75 0.23
N GLU A 74 -2.21 10.05 -0.88
CA GLU A 74 -1.86 10.66 -2.18
C GLU A 74 -2.94 11.63 -2.66
N ALA A 75 -4.22 11.23 -2.63
CA ALA A 75 -5.30 12.13 -3.03
C ALA A 75 -5.36 13.44 -2.20
N TYR A 76 -4.95 13.39 -0.93
CA TYR A 76 -4.87 14.61 -0.11
C TYR A 76 -3.62 15.45 -0.46
N GLU A 77 -2.50 14.81 -0.74
CA GLU A 77 -1.28 15.47 -1.21
C GLU A 77 -1.55 16.23 -2.51
N GLU A 78 -2.11 15.57 -3.52
CA GLU A 78 -2.59 16.21 -4.77
C GLU A 78 -3.49 17.41 -4.46
N ALA A 79 -4.44 17.25 -3.52
CA ALA A 79 -5.32 18.33 -3.13
C ALA A 79 -4.58 19.53 -2.51
N VAL A 80 -3.50 19.32 -1.78
CA VAL A 80 -2.67 20.39 -1.21
C VAL A 80 -1.81 21.04 -2.29
N GLU A 81 -1.17 20.25 -3.15
CA GLU A 81 -0.24 20.71 -4.19
C GLU A 81 -0.94 21.41 -5.37
N ASP A 82 -2.01 20.83 -5.93
CA ASP A 82 -2.79 21.41 -7.04
C ASP A 82 -3.48 22.73 -6.65
N GLY A 83 -3.62 22.97 -5.36
CA GLY A 83 -4.09 24.23 -4.80
C GLY A 83 -3.25 25.45 -5.14
N ASP A 84 -1.99 25.25 -5.57
CA ASP A 84 -1.02 26.31 -5.80
C ASP A 84 -0.96 26.77 -7.28
N ASP A 85 -1.47 25.97 -8.23
CA ASP A 85 -1.31 26.24 -9.68
C ASP A 85 -2.50 26.92 -10.36
N GLY A 86 -3.65 27.06 -9.69
CA GLY A 86 -4.74 27.94 -10.15
C GLY A 86 -5.37 27.57 -11.50
N ASP A 87 -5.16 26.35 -12.00
CA ASP A 87 -5.77 25.86 -13.23
C ASP A 87 -7.02 25.01 -12.89
N ASP A 88 -8.19 25.65 -12.96
CA ASP A 88 -9.52 25.08 -12.66
C ASP A 88 -9.99 24.00 -13.70
N THR A 89 -9.09 23.22 -14.30
CA THR A 89 -9.45 22.32 -15.43
C THR A 89 -9.58 20.84 -15.07
N GLU A 90 -9.02 20.39 -13.96
CA GLU A 90 -9.30 19.08 -13.34
C GLU A 90 -10.29 19.23 -12.16
N GLY A 91 -11.02 18.18 -11.83
CA GLY A 91 -12.03 18.23 -10.77
C GLY A 91 -11.44 18.69 -9.43
N ASP A 92 -12.28 19.09 -8.47
CA ASP A 92 -11.80 19.50 -7.14
C ASP A 92 -11.15 18.32 -6.41
N ALA A 93 -9.81 18.20 -6.50
CA ALA A 93 -9.00 17.13 -5.91
C ALA A 93 -9.28 16.97 -4.41
N TYR A 94 -9.55 18.06 -3.70
CA TYR A 94 -9.95 18.01 -2.29
C TYR A 94 -11.28 17.27 -2.09
N ALA A 95 -12.27 17.54 -2.94
CA ALA A 95 -13.55 16.84 -2.89
C ALA A 95 -13.40 15.35 -3.25
N ALA A 96 -12.45 15.02 -4.14
CA ALA A 96 -12.11 13.64 -4.49
C ALA A 96 -11.47 12.90 -3.31
N ALA A 97 -10.47 13.49 -2.66
CA ALA A 97 -9.83 12.97 -1.46
C ALA A 97 -10.83 12.75 -0.31
N TYR A 98 -11.72 13.72 -0.08
CA TYR A 98 -12.83 13.58 0.87
C TYR A 98 -13.71 12.38 0.52
N ALA A 99 -14.15 12.26 -0.73
CA ALA A 99 -15.03 11.17 -1.18
C ALA A 99 -14.35 9.81 -1.07
N LEU A 100 -13.05 9.74 -1.37
CA LEU A 100 -12.24 8.54 -1.18
C LEU A 100 -12.20 8.17 0.29
N PHE A 101 -11.90 9.11 1.19
CA PHE A 101 -11.89 8.80 2.63
C PHE A 101 -13.25 8.31 3.14
N GLN A 102 -14.37 8.87 2.68
CA GLN A 102 -15.71 8.35 3.02
C GLN A 102 -15.95 6.93 2.50
N THR A 103 -15.31 6.55 1.39
CA THR A 103 -15.36 5.22 0.79
C THR A 103 -14.50 4.21 1.56
N VAL A 104 -13.36 4.65 2.10
CA VAL A 104 -12.43 3.82 2.90
C VAL A 104 -12.94 3.61 4.33
N ARG A 105 -13.64 4.59 4.90
CA ARG A 105 -14.10 4.57 6.31
C ARG A 105 -14.85 3.28 6.72
N PRO A 106 -15.80 2.72 5.94
CA PRO A 106 -16.43 1.44 6.26
C PRO A 106 -15.47 0.26 6.40
N TRP A 107 -14.35 0.25 5.65
CA TRP A 107 -13.32 -0.79 5.76
C TRP A 107 -12.54 -0.68 7.06
N ILE A 108 -12.20 0.56 7.47
CA ILE A 108 -11.55 0.84 8.75
C ILE A 108 -12.49 0.45 9.91
N ASP A 109 -13.75 0.85 9.85
CA ASP A 109 -14.76 0.63 10.90
C ASP A 109 -15.08 -0.87 11.11
N ALA A 110 -14.88 -1.70 10.09
CA ALA A 110 -15.10 -3.15 10.19
C ALA A 110 -14.00 -3.90 10.94
N VAL A 111 -12.84 -3.28 11.18
CA VAL A 111 -11.76 -3.82 12.00
C VAL A 111 -12.02 -3.49 13.48
N PRO A 112 -11.69 -4.37 14.46
CA PRO A 112 -11.88 -4.09 15.87
C PRO A 112 -11.29 -2.75 16.32
N GLN A 113 -12.15 -1.89 16.84
CA GLN A 113 -11.81 -0.51 17.18
C GLN A 113 -11.19 -0.41 18.59
N ASP A 114 -10.23 0.51 18.72
CA ASP A 114 -9.73 0.99 20.01
C ASP A 114 -9.63 2.52 20.01
N ALA A 115 -9.29 3.10 21.17
CA ALA A 115 -9.24 4.55 21.33
C ALA A 115 -8.17 5.23 20.47
N GLU A 116 -7.04 4.57 20.19
CA GLU A 116 -5.98 5.13 19.37
C GLU A 116 -6.34 5.08 17.88
N LEU A 117 -6.94 3.97 17.42
CA LEU A 117 -7.43 3.85 16.05
C LEU A 117 -8.53 4.89 15.78
N ALA A 118 -9.48 5.04 16.70
CA ALA A 118 -10.53 6.06 16.61
C ALA A 118 -9.98 7.49 16.61
N ASP A 119 -8.92 7.77 17.39
CA ASP A 119 -8.24 9.07 17.40
C ASP A 119 -7.58 9.37 16.04
N LEU A 120 -6.88 8.39 15.45
CA LEU A 120 -6.24 8.55 14.15
C LEU A 120 -7.25 8.78 13.02
N VAL A 121 -8.37 8.04 13.03
CA VAL A 121 -9.47 8.27 12.07
C VAL A 121 -10.03 9.69 12.22
N ALA A 122 -10.21 10.17 13.45
CA ALA A 122 -10.68 11.54 13.69
C ALA A 122 -9.68 12.61 13.23
N ARG A 123 -8.37 12.35 13.31
CA ARG A 123 -7.35 13.26 12.79
C ARG A 123 -7.36 13.32 11.26
N LEU A 124 -7.50 12.17 10.59
CA LEU A 124 -7.61 12.12 9.13
C LEU A 124 -8.91 12.82 8.66
N ASP A 125 -10.02 12.59 9.35
CA ASP A 125 -11.30 13.30 9.12
C ASP A 125 -11.15 14.82 9.33
N ALA A 126 -10.29 15.27 10.24
CA ALA A 126 -10.07 16.69 10.49
C ALA A 126 -9.29 17.41 9.37
N LEU A 127 -8.51 16.69 8.55
CA LEU A 127 -7.89 17.25 7.34
C LEU A 127 -8.95 17.54 6.27
N MET A 128 -9.96 16.66 6.20
CA MET A 128 -11.03 16.70 5.21
C MET A 128 -12.42 16.56 5.85
N PRO A 129 -12.89 17.55 6.64
CA PRO A 129 -14.12 17.38 7.42
C PRO A 129 -15.40 17.47 6.56
N THR A 130 -15.32 18.07 5.37
CA THR A 130 -16.42 18.17 4.40
C THR A 130 -15.87 18.12 2.98
N ALA A 131 -16.71 17.84 1.99
CA ALA A 131 -16.32 17.91 0.58
C ALA A 131 -15.97 19.33 0.09
N GLN A 132 -16.33 20.38 0.85
CA GLN A 132 -16.04 21.75 0.46
C GLN A 132 -14.62 22.13 0.88
N ARG A 133 -13.76 22.46 -0.10
CA ARG A 133 -12.40 22.94 0.16
C ARG A 133 -12.40 24.16 1.08
N PRO A 134 -11.66 24.15 2.20
CA PRO A 134 -11.51 25.32 3.06
C PRO A 134 -10.65 26.39 2.36
N GLN A 135 -10.68 27.61 2.89
CA GLN A 135 -9.86 28.71 2.35
C GLN A 135 -8.35 28.49 2.54
N ALA A 136 -7.97 27.67 3.51
CA ALA A 136 -6.60 27.27 3.77
C ALA A 136 -6.61 25.79 4.15
N LEU A 137 -5.76 25.01 3.49
CA LEU A 137 -5.45 23.64 3.85
C LEU A 137 -4.28 23.61 4.85
N ASP A 138 -3.97 22.41 5.35
CA ASP A 138 -2.65 22.20 5.95
C ASP A 138 -1.56 22.53 4.91
N ALA A 139 -0.45 23.07 5.36
CA ALA A 139 0.66 23.45 4.49
C ALA A 139 1.60 22.27 4.19
N ASP A 140 1.43 21.17 4.92
CA ASP A 140 2.19 19.94 4.74
C ASP A 140 1.38 18.96 3.85
N PRO A 141 1.77 18.72 2.58
CA PRO A 141 1.08 17.76 1.71
C PRO A 141 1.07 16.35 2.32
N GLU A 142 2.14 16.01 3.03
CA GLU A 142 2.41 14.73 3.68
C GLU A 142 1.58 14.48 4.96
N ALA A 143 0.77 15.46 5.38
CA ALA A 143 0.02 15.38 6.64
C ALA A 143 -0.91 14.15 6.69
N ALA A 144 -1.51 13.80 5.55
CA ALA A 144 -2.36 12.62 5.45
C ALA A 144 -1.55 11.33 5.47
N GLU A 145 -0.39 11.25 4.79
CA GLU A 145 0.47 10.08 4.78
C GLU A 145 0.87 9.66 6.19
N VAL A 146 1.37 10.60 7.01
CA VAL A 146 1.83 10.32 8.37
C VAL A 146 0.70 9.71 9.23
N ILE A 147 -0.52 10.23 9.09
CA ILE A 147 -1.68 9.72 9.82
C ILE A 147 -2.12 8.36 9.26
N ALA A 148 -2.15 8.20 7.94
CA ALA A 148 -2.53 6.99 7.25
C ALA A 148 -1.58 5.83 7.60
N GLN A 149 -0.26 6.04 7.58
CA GLN A 149 0.72 5.06 7.99
C GLN A 149 0.58 4.67 9.47
N ALA A 150 0.34 5.64 10.36
CA ALA A 150 0.08 5.36 11.77
C ALA A 150 -1.20 4.52 11.96
N LEU A 151 -2.23 4.78 11.15
CA LEU A 151 -3.49 4.04 11.13
C LEU A 151 -3.28 2.60 10.62
N VAL A 152 -2.49 2.40 9.57
CA VAL A 152 -2.09 1.06 9.10
C VAL A 152 -1.42 0.28 10.24
N GLY A 153 -0.51 0.90 10.98
CA GLY A 153 0.10 0.27 12.16
C GLY A 153 -0.91 -0.16 13.24
N ARG A 154 -2.04 0.53 13.40
CA ARG A 154 -3.14 0.10 14.30
C ARG A 154 -3.95 -1.04 13.69
N LEU A 155 -4.30 -0.95 12.40
CA LEU A 155 -5.01 -1.99 11.66
C LEU A 155 -4.24 -3.31 11.69
N GLU A 156 -2.92 -3.24 11.53
CA GLU A 156 -1.98 -4.37 11.59
C GLU A 156 -2.15 -5.16 12.89
N ARG A 157 -2.16 -4.44 14.02
CA ARG A 157 -2.33 -5.03 15.36
C ARG A 157 -3.75 -5.55 15.58
N ALA A 158 -4.76 -4.80 15.15
CA ALA A 158 -6.16 -5.17 15.37
C ALA A 158 -6.57 -6.41 14.55
N ALA A 159 -6.03 -6.57 13.35
CA ALA A 159 -6.27 -7.73 12.48
C ALA A 159 -5.26 -8.88 12.69
N ASN A 160 -4.20 -8.66 13.48
CA ASN A 160 -3.09 -9.60 13.64
C ASN A 160 -2.55 -10.10 12.27
N ALA A 161 -2.26 -9.14 11.40
CA ALA A 161 -1.84 -9.36 10.02
C ALA A 161 -0.63 -8.49 9.72
N ASP A 162 0.31 -8.92 8.89
CA ASP A 162 1.37 -8.05 8.35
C ASP A 162 0.80 -7.25 7.16
N LEU A 163 0.80 -5.93 7.29
CA LEU A 163 0.15 -5.02 6.33
C LEU A 163 1.13 -4.16 5.54
N TYR A 164 2.42 -4.49 5.54
CA TYR A 164 3.43 -3.75 4.76
C TYR A 164 4.15 -4.70 3.80
N LEU A 165 3.79 -4.65 2.51
CA LEU A 165 4.41 -5.50 1.49
C LEU A 165 5.94 -5.30 1.45
N GLY A 166 6.41 -4.06 1.47
CA GLY A 166 7.84 -3.72 1.38
C GLY A 166 8.69 -4.07 2.61
N ARG A 167 8.09 -4.56 3.72
CA ARG A 167 8.84 -4.92 4.94
C ARG A 167 9.82 -6.07 4.70
N ASP A 168 9.46 -7.00 3.82
CA ASP A 168 10.30 -8.11 3.38
C ASP A 168 10.53 -7.99 1.87
N LEU A 169 11.55 -7.22 1.50
CA LEU A 169 11.85 -6.90 0.10
C LEU A 169 12.05 -8.13 -0.80
N PRO A 170 12.79 -9.19 -0.41
CA PRO A 170 12.83 -10.44 -1.19
C PRO A 170 11.44 -11.03 -1.46
N ARG A 171 10.58 -11.06 -0.44
CA ARG A 171 9.24 -11.61 -0.56
C ARG A 171 8.31 -10.70 -1.38
N ALA A 172 8.44 -9.38 -1.25
CA ALA A 172 7.74 -8.40 -2.09
C ALA A 172 8.11 -8.59 -3.56
N LEU A 173 9.40 -8.68 -3.87
CA LEU A 173 9.90 -8.94 -5.22
C LEU A 173 9.32 -10.22 -5.82
N GLU A 174 9.32 -11.31 -5.04
CA GLU A 174 8.71 -12.57 -5.47
C GLU A 174 7.19 -12.45 -5.68
N THR A 175 6.50 -11.74 -4.79
CA THR A 175 5.05 -11.51 -4.88
C THR A 175 4.69 -10.80 -6.18
N VAL A 176 5.36 -9.69 -6.50
CA VAL A 176 5.09 -8.90 -7.71
C VAL A 176 5.48 -9.68 -8.97
N ALA A 177 6.63 -10.36 -8.97
CA ALA A 177 7.04 -11.20 -10.08
C ALA A 177 6.02 -12.32 -10.38
N GLN A 178 5.44 -12.93 -9.34
CA GLN A 178 4.40 -13.94 -9.49
C GLN A 178 3.10 -13.37 -10.05
N LEU A 179 2.68 -12.17 -9.63
CA LEU A 179 1.50 -11.50 -10.19
C LEU A 179 1.69 -11.20 -11.69
N ALA A 180 2.85 -10.66 -12.07
CA ALA A 180 3.18 -10.40 -13.47
C ALA A 180 3.17 -11.70 -14.30
N ALA A 181 3.81 -12.76 -13.80
CA ALA A 181 3.82 -14.06 -14.46
C ALA A 181 2.42 -14.67 -14.61
N GLN A 182 1.57 -14.51 -13.59
CA GLN A 182 0.17 -14.94 -13.65
C GLN A 182 -0.59 -14.15 -14.70
N GLY A 183 -0.42 -12.82 -14.77
CA GLY A 183 -0.99 -11.98 -15.83
C GLY A 183 -0.61 -12.47 -17.22
N CYS A 184 0.67 -12.75 -17.46
CA CYS A 184 1.15 -13.31 -18.74
C CYS A 184 0.56 -14.68 -19.10
N ALA A 185 0.06 -15.43 -18.11
CA ALA A 185 -0.54 -16.74 -18.30
C ALA A 185 -2.08 -16.72 -18.38
N GLN A 186 -2.74 -15.59 -18.09
CA GLN A 186 -4.20 -15.46 -18.15
C GLN A 186 -4.73 -15.38 -19.58
N VAL A 187 -6.05 -15.56 -19.72
CA VAL A 187 -6.79 -15.27 -20.95
C VAL A 187 -6.92 -13.75 -21.16
N GLU A 188 -6.94 -13.32 -22.43
CA GLU A 188 -6.87 -11.91 -22.88
C GLU A 188 -7.75 -10.95 -22.06
N ASP A 189 -9.02 -11.27 -21.84
CA ASP A 189 -9.95 -10.40 -21.10
C ASP A 189 -9.56 -10.14 -19.63
N ALA A 190 -8.83 -11.06 -19.00
CA ALA A 190 -8.43 -10.95 -17.59
C ALA A 190 -7.05 -10.34 -17.41
N GLN A 191 -6.20 -10.34 -18.44
CA GLN A 191 -4.79 -9.91 -18.37
C GLN A 191 -4.59 -8.48 -17.86
N PRO A 192 -5.34 -7.46 -18.35
CA PRO A 192 -5.10 -6.07 -17.93
C PRO A 192 -5.24 -5.87 -16.43
N ARG A 193 -6.18 -6.61 -15.79
CA ARG A 193 -6.39 -6.51 -14.34
C ARG A 193 -5.20 -7.05 -13.54
N TRP A 194 -4.59 -8.14 -13.99
CA TRP A 194 -3.40 -8.69 -13.36
C TRP A 194 -2.20 -7.77 -13.48
N PHE A 195 -2.02 -7.15 -14.65
CA PHE A 195 -0.94 -6.18 -14.84
C PHE A 195 -1.14 -4.92 -14.02
N ARG A 196 -2.37 -4.40 -13.93
CA ARG A 196 -2.69 -3.25 -13.06
C ARG A 196 -2.39 -3.55 -11.59
N VAL A 197 -2.74 -4.74 -11.12
CA VAL A 197 -2.43 -5.18 -9.74
C VAL A 197 -0.92 -5.34 -9.53
N ALA A 198 -0.18 -5.89 -10.51
CA ALA A 198 1.26 -6.06 -10.39
C ALA A 198 2.00 -4.72 -10.42
N ALA A 199 1.61 -3.80 -11.30
CA ALA A 199 2.17 -2.46 -11.41
C ALA A 199 1.95 -1.66 -10.12
N LEU A 200 0.73 -1.65 -9.57
CA LEU A 200 0.43 -0.98 -8.30
C LEU A 200 1.35 -1.43 -7.16
N TYR A 201 1.56 -2.75 -7.01
CA TYR A 201 2.48 -3.23 -5.97
C TYR A 201 3.95 -3.01 -6.28
N PHE A 202 4.33 -2.86 -7.55
CA PHE A 202 5.69 -2.47 -7.91
C PHE A 202 5.95 -1.03 -7.47
N GLU A 203 5.07 -0.11 -7.85
CA GLU A 203 5.10 1.30 -7.49
C GLU A 203 5.13 1.48 -5.96
N ASP A 204 4.10 0.97 -5.26
CA ASP A 204 3.92 1.15 -3.80
C ASP A 204 5.05 0.56 -2.93
N ALA A 205 5.74 -0.50 -3.39
CA ALA A 205 6.60 -1.30 -2.50
C ALA A 205 8.00 -1.59 -3.01
N LEU A 206 8.24 -1.52 -4.33
CA LEU A 206 9.47 -1.98 -4.95
C LEU A 206 10.20 -0.86 -5.69
N GLU A 207 9.51 0.08 -6.31
CA GLU A 207 10.12 1.05 -7.20
C GLU A 207 11.19 1.87 -6.48
N ALA A 208 10.83 2.64 -5.46
CA ALA A 208 11.77 3.46 -4.70
C ALA A 208 13.00 2.69 -4.17
N PRO A 209 12.87 1.54 -3.46
CA PRO A 209 14.04 0.79 -3.01
C PRO A 209 14.84 0.19 -4.18
N MET A 210 14.19 -0.28 -5.25
CA MET A 210 14.88 -0.85 -6.40
C MET A 210 15.61 0.21 -7.21
N SER A 211 15.05 1.40 -7.38
CA SER A 211 15.69 2.54 -8.06
C SER A 211 17.02 2.93 -7.41
N VAL A 212 17.17 2.70 -6.10
CA VAL A 212 18.45 2.92 -5.39
C VAL A 212 19.44 1.76 -5.58
N MET A 213 18.98 0.52 -5.55
CA MET A 213 19.87 -0.67 -5.48
C MET A 213 20.12 -1.36 -6.83
N ALA A 214 19.21 -1.19 -7.77
CA ALA A 214 19.09 -1.88 -9.05
C ALA A 214 18.34 -0.99 -10.08
N ALA A 215 18.74 0.28 -10.22
CA ALA A 215 18.09 1.29 -11.07
C ALA A 215 17.72 0.79 -12.48
N ASP A 216 18.70 0.25 -13.22
CA ASP A 216 18.48 -0.27 -14.58
C ASP A 216 17.41 -1.39 -14.62
N GLN A 217 17.26 -2.16 -13.53
CA GLN A 217 16.22 -3.19 -13.46
C GLN A 217 14.86 -2.60 -13.06
N ALA A 218 14.82 -1.58 -12.20
CA ALA A 218 13.60 -0.89 -11.83
C ALA A 218 12.95 -0.25 -13.07
N GLU A 219 13.71 0.56 -13.82
CA GLU A 219 13.26 1.20 -15.08
C GLU A 219 12.74 0.16 -16.09
N ARG A 220 13.46 -0.96 -16.25
CA ARG A 220 13.01 -2.04 -17.16
C ARG A 220 11.73 -2.75 -16.72
N ILE A 221 11.45 -2.80 -15.41
CA ILE A 221 10.22 -3.40 -14.89
C ILE A 221 9.07 -2.42 -15.08
N GLU A 222 9.28 -1.14 -14.79
CA GLU A 222 8.34 -0.04 -15.00
C GLU A 222 7.93 0.05 -16.47
N ASP A 223 8.88 0.27 -17.40
CA ASP A 223 8.66 0.27 -18.86
C ASP A 223 7.91 -0.98 -19.33
N GLY A 224 8.26 -2.12 -18.72
CA GLY A 224 7.66 -3.40 -19.02
C GLY A 224 6.20 -3.49 -18.55
N PHE A 225 5.86 -2.94 -17.38
CA PHE A 225 4.48 -2.85 -16.91
C PHE A 225 3.67 -1.87 -17.73
N GLU A 226 4.21 -0.70 -18.10
CA GLU A 226 3.55 0.24 -19.02
C GLU A 226 3.18 -0.45 -20.33
N ALA A 227 4.13 -1.13 -20.98
CA ALA A 227 3.89 -1.86 -22.22
C ALA A 227 2.83 -2.96 -22.05
N LEU A 228 2.83 -3.69 -20.93
CA LEU A 228 1.83 -4.71 -20.63
C LEU A 228 0.42 -4.12 -20.41
N LEU A 229 0.33 -2.96 -19.76
CA LEU A 229 -0.93 -2.23 -19.57
C LEU A 229 -1.49 -1.72 -20.91
N ASP A 230 -0.63 -1.37 -21.85
CA ASP A 230 -0.97 -1.02 -23.24
C ASP A 230 -1.29 -2.24 -24.13
N GLY A 231 -1.17 -3.46 -23.58
CA GLY A 231 -1.50 -4.71 -24.26
C GLY A 231 -0.35 -5.33 -25.06
N ASP A 232 0.88 -4.83 -24.95
CA ASP A 232 2.06 -5.44 -25.55
C ASP A 232 2.56 -6.64 -24.73
N LEU A 233 1.98 -7.81 -25.00
CA LEU A 233 2.37 -9.06 -24.34
C LEU A 233 3.79 -9.52 -24.66
N THR A 234 4.50 -8.89 -25.61
CA THR A 234 5.91 -9.22 -25.85
C THR A 234 6.80 -8.78 -24.68
N ALA A 235 6.34 -7.82 -23.88
CA ALA A 235 7.02 -7.35 -22.67
C ALA A 235 7.06 -8.38 -21.54
N CYS A 236 6.23 -9.44 -21.58
CA CYS A 236 6.23 -10.52 -20.56
C CYS A 236 7.61 -11.15 -20.34
N ALA A 237 8.38 -11.38 -21.41
CA ALA A 237 9.72 -11.93 -21.30
C ALA A 237 10.71 -10.93 -20.68
N THR A 238 10.58 -9.65 -21.03
CA THR A 238 11.42 -8.56 -20.52
C THR A 238 11.22 -8.37 -19.02
N VAL A 239 9.97 -8.27 -18.57
CA VAL A 239 9.61 -8.11 -17.16
C VAL A 239 10.09 -9.31 -16.34
N SER A 240 9.82 -10.54 -16.80
CA SER A 240 10.26 -11.75 -16.10
C SER A 240 11.78 -11.84 -15.98
N LEU A 241 12.52 -11.43 -17.01
CA LEU A 241 13.98 -11.39 -16.98
C LEU A 241 14.47 -10.34 -15.98
N ALA A 242 13.90 -9.13 -15.99
CA ALA A 242 14.29 -8.05 -15.11
C ALA A 242 14.07 -8.41 -13.62
N PHE A 243 12.96 -9.06 -13.27
CA PHE A 243 12.74 -9.59 -11.92
C PHE A 243 13.79 -10.66 -11.52
N THR A 244 14.14 -11.54 -12.45
CA THR A 244 15.15 -12.59 -12.20
C THR A 244 16.53 -11.97 -11.93
N GLU A 245 16.96 -11.05 -12.78
CA GLU A 245 18.23 -10.34 -12.65
C GLU A 245 18.28 -9.49 -11.37
N THR A 246 17.17 -8.83 -11.01
CA THR A 246 17.05 -8.09 -9.74
C THR A 246 17.28 -9.01 -8.56
N ARG A 247 16.61 -10.17 -8.52
CA ARG A 247 16.74 -11.13 -7.42
C ARG A 247 18.18 -11.61 -7.27
N GLU A 248 18.82 -11.99 -8.38
CA GLU A 248 20.22 -12.44 -8.38
C GLU A 248 21.19 -11.35 -7.91
N ARG A 249 20.89 -10.08 -8.21
CA ARG A 249 21.70 -8.93 -7.80
C ARG A 249 21.53 -8.60 -6.32
N LEU A 250 20.29 -8.53 -5.84
CA LEU A 250 19.98 -8.04 -4.49
C LEU A 250 20.10 -9.14 -3.42
N PHE A 251 19.85 -10.40 -3.78
CA PHE A 251 19.75 -11.52 -2.86
C PHE A 251 20.53 -12.77 -3.33
N PRO A 252 21.88 -12.68 -3.44
CA PRO A 252 22.74 -13.75 -3.95
C PRO A 252 22.93 -14.95 -3.00
#